data_AF-A0A379VKQ0-F1
#
_entry.id   AF-A0A379VKQ0-F1
#
_cell.length_a   1.000
_cell.length_b   1.000
_cell.length_c   1.000
_cell.angle_alpha   90.00
_cell.angle_beta   90.00
_cell.angle_gamma   90.00
#
_symmetry.space_group_name_H-M   'P 1'
#
loop_
_entity.id
_entity.type
_entity.pdbx_description
1 polymer ?
#
loop_
_entity_poly.entity_id
_entity_poly.type
_entity_poly.pdbx_seq_one_letter_code
_entity_poly.pdbx_strand_id
1 'polypeptide(L)'
;MVNYDIPMDSESYVHRIGRTGRAGRAGRALLFVENRERRLLRNIERTMKLTIPEVELPNAELLGKRRLEKFAAKVQQQLESSDLDQYRALLAKIQPSC
;
A
#
# COMPACT_ATOMS: atom_id res chain seq x y z
N MET A 1 -5.08 8.47 -1.54
CA MET A 1 -5.27 9.18 -2.83
C MET A 1 -3.99 9.04 -3.63
N VAL A 2 -4.06 8.80 -4.93
CA VAL A 2 -2.86 8.64 -5.78
C VAL A 2 -2.97 9.61 -6.95
N ASN A 3 -1.95 10.45 -7.13
CA ASN A 3 -1.77 11.24 -8.35
C ASN A 3 -0.89 10.44 -9.29
N TYR A 4 -1.51 9.81 -10.29
CA TYR A 4 -0.79 9.08 -11.33
C TYR A 4 0.01 10.04 -12.23
N ASP A 5 -0.62 11.14 -12.63
CA ASP A 5 0.04 12.25 -13.32
C ASP A 5 0.12 13.46 -12.39
N ILE A 6 1.24 14.20 -12.47
CA ILE A 6 1.42 15.41 -11.68
C ILE A 6 0.42 16.50 -12.11
N PRO A 7 -0.27 17.16 -11.16
CA PRO A 7 -1.09 18.32 -11.48
C PRO A 7 -0.25 19.47 -12.04
N MET A 8 -0.79 20.19 -13.02
CA MET A 8 -0.12 21.33 -13.65
C MET A 8 -0.02 22.54 -12.71
N ASP A 9 -0.92 22.63 -11.74
CA ASP A 9 -1.00 23.71 -10.75
C ASP A 9 -1.15 23.18 -9.32
N SER A 10 -0.79 24.01 -8.35
CA SER A 10 -0.81 23.66 -6.93
C SER A 10 -2.21 23.58 -6.32
N GLU A 11 -3.18 24.35 -6.82
CA GLU A 11 -4.55 24.35 -6.30
C GLU A 11 -5.23 23.02 -6.61
N SER A 12 -5.07 22.52 -7.83
CA SER A 12 -5.44 21.18 -8.27
C SER A 12 -4.83 20.10 -7.38
N TYR A 13 -3.55 20.23 -7.01
CA TYR A 13 -2.93 19.28 -6.08
C TYR A 13 -3.59 19.29 -4.70
N VAL A 14 -3.85 20.46 -4.11
CA VAL A 14 -4.51 20.61 -2.81
C VAL A 14 -5.93 20.03 -2.83
N HIS A 15 -6.72 20.33 -3.87
CA HIS A 15 -8.07 19.79 -4.04
C HIS A 15 -8.10 18.27 -4.17
N ARG A 16 -7.09 17.69 -4.82
CA ARG A 16 -6.92 16.24 -4.99
C ARG A 16 -6.58 15.56 -3.67
N ILE A 17 -5.57 16.05 -2.94
CA ILE A 17 -5.21 15.44 -1.65
C ILE A 17 -6.31 15.63 -0.59
N GLY A 18 -7.12 16.69 -0.68
CA GLY A 18 -8.29 16.92 0.19
C GLY A 18 -9.41 15.86 0.09
N ARG A 19 -9.25 14.84 -0.77
CA ARG A 19 -10.16 13.67 -0.84
C ARG A 19 -9.83 12.59 0.19
N THR A 20 -8.65 12.62 0.81
CA THR A 20 -8.28 11.74 1.93
C THR A 20 -8.19 12.52 3.25
N GLY A 21 -8.02 11.85 4.38
CA GLY A 21 -7.80 12.53 5.68
C GLY A 21 -9.00 13.31 6.24
N ARG A 22 -10.23 12.83 6.01
CA ARG A 22 -11.47 13.51 6.43
C ARG A 22 -11.94 13.08 7.82
N ALA A 23 -12.79 13.89 8.45
CA ALA A 23 -13.37 13.63 9.77
C ALA A 23 -12.30 13.35 10.85
N GLY A 24 -11.21 14.12 10.84
CA GLY A 24 -10.10 13.99 11.80
C GLY A 24 -9.26 12.71 11.66
N ARG A 25 -9.54 11.85 10.67
CA ARG A 25 -8.75 10.63 10.44
C ARG A 25 -7.51 10.94 9.61
N ALA A 26 -6.43 10.22 9.88
CA ALA A 26 -5.22 10.31 9.06
C ALA A 26 -5.48 9.85 7.62
N GLY A 27 -4.90 10.56 6.66
CA GLY A 27 -4.97 10.25 5.23
C GLY A 27 -3.58 10.15 4.62
N ARG A 28 -3.47 9.47 3.48
CA ARG A 28 -2.22 9.36 2.72
C ARG A 28 -2.43 9.72 1.26
N ALA A 29 -1.52 10.52 0.74
CA ALA A 29 -1.42 10.86 -0.67
C ALA A 29 -0.07 10.37 -1.23
N LEU A 30 -0.08 9.85 -2.45
CA LEU A 30 1.12 9.48 -3.20
C LEU A 30 1.10 10.21 -4.54
N LEU A 31 2.26 10.68 -4.98
CA LEU A 31 2.43 11.43 -6.24
C LEU A 31 3.54 10.76 -7.04
N PHE A 32 3.26 10.46 -8.30
CA PHE A 32 4.29 10.08 -9.27
C PHE A 32 4.78 11.32 -10.00
N VAL A 33 6.09 11.39 -10.22
CA VAL A 33 6.76 12.52 -10.85
C VAL A 33 7.82 11.97 -11.80
N GLU A 34 7.72 12.33 -13.07
CA GLU A 34 8.77 12.04 -14.02
C GLU A 34 9.92 13.06 -13.94
N ASN A 35 11.10 12.70 -14.44
CA ASN A 35 12.27 13.59 -14.40
C ASN A 35 12.02 14.95 -15.08
N ARG A 36 11.27 14.97 -16.18
CA ARG A 36 10.90 16.21 -16.90
C ARG A 36 9.93 17.10 -16.11
N GLU A 37 9.25 16.54 -15.12
CA GLU A 37 8.18 17.18 -14.34
C GLU A 37 8.67 17.76 -13.01
N ARG A 38 9.96 17.62 -12.69
CA ARG A 38 10.55 18.15 -11.45
C ARG A 38 10.28 19.64 -11.24
N ARG A 39 10.16 20.43 -12.30
CA ARG A 39 9.78 21.85 -12.23
C ARG A 39 8.36 22.05 -11.65
N LEU A 40 7.41 21.20 -12.04
CA LEU A 40 6.03 21.24 -11.53
C LEU A 40 6.00 20.86 -10.05
N LEU A 41 6.76 19.84 -9.65
CA LEU A 41 6.92 19.46 -8.24
C LEU A 41 7.43 20.64 -7.41
N ARG A 42 8.50 21.31 -7.86
CA ARG A 42 9.05 22.49 -7.15
C ARG A 42 8.04 23.64 -7.05
N ASN A 43 7.18 23.82 -8.04
CA ASN A 43 6.12 24.83 -7.96
C ASN A 43 5.09 24.47 -6.88
N ILE A 44 4.66 23.21 -6.83
CA ILE A 44 3.72 22.72 -5.81
C ILE A 44 4.31 22.91 -4.40
N GLU A 45 5.57 22.49 -4.19
CA GLU A 45 6.27 22.62 -2.90
C GLU A 45 6.39 24.09 -2.46
N ARG A 46 6.72 25.00 -3.38
CA ARG A 46 6.83 26.44 -3.09
C ARG A 46 5.49 27.04 -2.68
N THR A 47 4.41 26.74 -3.40
CA THR A 47 3.08 27.28 -3.08
C THR A 47 2.59 26.76 -1.73
N MET A 48 2.79 25.47 -1.45
CA MET A 48 2.39 24.86 -0.18
C MET A 48 3.34 25.20 0.99
N LYS A 49 4.54 25.72 0.69
CA LYS A 49 5.63 25.95 1.65
C LYS A 49 6.02 24.68 2.42
N LEU A 50 5.90 23.53 1.75
CA LEU A 50 6.18 22.21 2.31
C LEU A 50 6.96 21.39 1.28
N THR A 51 7.94 20.62 1.75
CA THR A 51 8.67 19.66 0.93
C THR A 51 7.93 18.33 0.89
N ILE A 52 7.78 17.75 -0.29
CA ILE A 52 7.18 16.43 -0.45
C ILE A 52 8.32 15.40 -0.39
N PRO A 53 8.35 14.49 0.60
CA PRO A 53 9.43 13.52 0.72
C PRO A 53 9.41 12.53 -0.45
N GLU A 54 10.57 12.35 -1.08
CA GLU A 54 10.79 11.31 -2.08
C GLU A 54 10.86 9.95 -1.37
N VAL A 55 10.22 8.94 -1.96
CA VAL A 55 10.18 7.57 -1.42
C VAL A 55 10.68 6.61 -2.48
N GLU A 56 11.43 5.61 -2.04
CA GLU A 56 11.91 4.56 -2.92
C GLU A 56 10.79 3.59 -3.30
N LEU A 57 10.97 2.91 -4.43
CA LEU A 57 10.09 1.82 -4.81
C LEU A 57 10.20 0.67 -3.80
N PRO A 58 9.06 0.11 -3.35
CA PRO A 58 9.06 -1.09 -2.52
C PRO A 58 9.84 -2.22 -3.18
N ASN A 59 10.85 -2.74 -2.48
CA ASN A 59 11.66 -3.85 -2.98
C ASN A 59 10.92 -5.20 -2.85
N ALA A 60 11.44 -6.24 -3.52
CA ALA A 60 10.85 -7.57 -3.53
C ALA A 60 10.77 -8.20 -2.13
N GLU A 61 11.77 -7.95 -1.28
CA GLU A 61 11.83 -8.45 0.10
C GLU A 61 10.67 -7.88 0.94
N LEU A 62 10.44 -6.56 0.87
CA LEU A 62 9.33 -5.91 1.56
C LEU A 62 7.98 -6.45 1.08
N LEU A 63 7.84 -6.69 -0.23
CA LEU A 63 6.62 -7.31 -0.78
C LEU A 63 6.43 -8.73 -0.26
N GLY A 64 7.50 -9.53 -0.21
CA GLY A 64 7.49 -10.89 0.34
C GLY A 64 7.04 -10.90 1.79
N LYS A 65 7.65 -10.03 2.62
CA LYS A 65 7.26 -9.86 4.04
C LYS A 65 5.79 -9.48 4.19
N ARG A 66 5.31 -8.48 3.44
CA ARG A 66 3.90 -8.05 3.49
C ARG A 66 2.92 -9.14 3.05
N ARG A 67 3.29 -9.95 2.06
CA ARG A 67 2.47 -11.10 1.61
C ARG A 67 2.43 -12.17 2.67
N LEU A 68 3.59 -12.51 3.27
CA LEU A 68 3.69 -13.50 4.33
C LEU A 68 2.90 -13.07 5.58
N GLU A 69 3.03 -11.82 6.02
CA GLU A 69 2.26 -11.27 7.15
C GLU A 69 0.75 -11.43 6.94
N LYS A 70 0.25 -11.05 5.76
CA LYS A 70 -1.18 -11.19 5.42
C LYS A 70 -1.61 -12.65 5.31
N PHE A 71 -0.76 -13.51 4.79
CA PHE A 71 -1.04 -14.94 4.67
C PHE A 71 -1.07 -15.61 6.04
N ALA A 72 -0.09 -15.34 6.90
CA ALA A 72 -0.02 -15.86 8.26
C ALA A 72 -1.26 -15.47 9.07
N ALA A 73 -1.75 -14.23 8.95
CA ALA A 73 -2.99 -13.80 9.59
C ALA A 73 -4.21 -14.63 9.14
N LYS A 74 -4.30 -14.95 7.84
CA LYS A 74 -5.36 -15.83 7.31
C LYS A 74 -5.22 -17.25 7.83
N VAL A 75 -3.99 -17.79 7.84
CA VAL A 75 -3.70 -19.12 8.37
C VAL A 75 -4.11 -19.18 9.84
N GLN A 76 -3.73 -18.19 10.65
CA GLN A 76 -4.12 -18.10 12.05
C GLN A 76 -5.65 -18.12 12.24
N GLN A 77 -6.39 -17.36 11.42
CA GLN A 77 -7.85 -17.39 11.45
C GLN A 77 -8.42 -18.78 11.11
N GLN A 78 -7.80 -19.52 10.18
CA GLN A 78 -8.21 -20.89 9.88
C GLN A 78 -7.81 -21.88 10.97
N LEU A 79 -6.76 -21.60 11.75
CA LEU A 79 -6.41 -22.45 12.90
C LEU A 79 -7.43 -22.35 14.05
N GLU A 80 -8.28 -21.33 14.05
CA GLU A 80 -9.33 -21.15 15.05
C GLU A 80 -10.65 -21.81 14.64
N SER A 81 -10.70 -22.45 13.46
CA SER A 81 -11.91 -23.11 12.96
C SER A 81 -12.12 -24.50 13.58
N SER A 82 -13.38 -24.85 13.82
CA SER A 82 -13.77 -26.09 14.52
C SER A 82 -13.64 -27.38 13.68
N ASP A 83 -13.35 -27.26 12.39
CA ASP A 83 -13.27 -28.35 11.41
C ASP A 83 -11.83 -28.84 11.14
N LEU A 84 -10.84 -28.29 11.85
CA LEU A 84 -9.42 -28.64 11.71
C LEU A 84 -9.12 -30.14 11.80
N ASP A 85 -9.78 -30.85 12.71
CA ASP A 85 -9.54 -32.29 12.91
C ASP A 85 -9.94 -33.11 11.68
N GLN A 86 -10.96 -32.66 10.94
CA GLN A 86 -11.38 -33.30 9.68
C GLN A 86 -10.31 -33.10 8.59
N TYR A 87 -9.75 -31.89 8.49
CA TYR A 87 -8.65 -31.61 7.57
C TYR A 87 -7.38 -32.39 7.91
N ARG A 88 -7.07 -32.57 9.21
CA ARG A 88 -5.92 -33.38 9.65
C ARG A 88 -6.04 -34.82 9.17
N ALA A 89 -7.23 -35.42 9.20
CA ALA A 89 -7.46 -36.77 8.70
C ALA A 89 -7.28 -36.90 7.17
N LEU A 90 -7.53 -35.82 6.41
CA LEU A 90 -7.33 -35.80 4.95
C LEU A 90 -5.84 -35.74 4.56
N LEU A 91 -4.98 -35.14 5.38
CA LEU A 91 -3.53 -35.08 5.10
C LEU A 91 -2.92 -36.47 4.93
N ALA A 92 -3.33 -37.44 5.75
CA ALA A 92 -2.87 -38.82 5.67
C ALA A 92 -3.29 -39.53 4.36
N LYS A 93 -4.34 -39.05 3.68
CA LYS A 93 -4.81 -39.61 2.40
C LYS A 93 -4.11 -38.99 1.18
N ILE A 94 -3.54 -37.81 1.34
CA ILE A 94 -2.90 -37.03 0.27
C ILE A 94 -1.38 -37.22 0.28
N GLN A 95 -0.78 -37.55 1.43
CA GLN A 95 0.64 -37.88 1.47
C GLN A 95 0.90 -39.16 0.66
N PRO A 96 1.79 -39.13 -0.35
CA PRO A 96 2.23 -40.36 -0.99
C PRO A 96 2.92 -41.21 0.08
N SER A 97 2.43 -42.43 0.27
CA SER A 97 3.15 -43.45 1.01
C SER A 97 4.51 -43.64 0.33
N CYS A 98 5.57 -43.13 0.95
CA CYS A 98 6.94 -43.52 0.64
C CYS A 98 7.12 -45.02 0.90
#